data_AF-A0A8J7IKA8-F1
#
_entry.id   AF-A0A8J7IKA8-F1
#
_cell.length_a   1.000
_cell.length_b   1.000
_cell.length_c   1.000
_cell.angle_alpha   90.00
_cell.angle_beta   90.00
_cell.angle_gamma   90.00
#
_symmetry.space_group_name_H-M   'P 1'
#
loop_
_entity.id
_entity.type
_entity.pdbx_description
1 polymer ?
#
loop_
_entity_poly.entity_id
_entity_poly.type
_entity_poly.pdbx_seq_one_letter_code
_entity_poly.pdbx_strand_id
1 'polypeptide(L)'
;MLQDIDIDLLELRFEKWDINFNESDESIKVTGALDNCSNELFELLKEICLVNKYNLTIELRNENKINVLVKKGGKKKKYFKMYTSGCFDIFHYGHLNILEKSKELCDYLIVGVSTDELIEKEKGKRPIIPFEERIKLVRAIKFVDEVIPQVDKNKQRIVDKYNIDAISVGDDWLGKFPKTSCPVEYFSYTENISSTIIKNTLQLL
;
A
#
# COMPACT_ATOMS: atom_id res chain seq x y z
N MET A 1 -10.08 1.25 21.79
CA MET A 1 -9.14 2.25 21.26
C MET A 1 -7.75 1.94 21.80
N LEU A 2 -6.70 2.70 21.51
CA LEU A 2 -5.44 2.56 22.27
C LEU A 2 -5.66 2.77 23.78
N GLN A 3 -6.74 3.46 24.14
CA GLN A 3 -7.31 3.58 25.49
C GLN A 3 -7.76 2.25 26.13
N ASP A 4 -7.86 1.15 25.39
CA ASP A 4 -8.21 -0.18 25.94
C ASP A 4 -6.97 -0.94 26.45
N ILE A 5 -5.78 -0.37 26.26
CA ILE A 5 -4.53 -0.91 26.79
C ILE A 5 -4.42 -0.48 28.25
N ASP A 6 -4.34 -1.46 29.14
CA ASP A 6 -4.11 -1.26 30.57
C ASP A 6 -2.62 -0.93 30.79
N ILE A 7 -2.31 0.38 30.75
CA ILE A 7 -0.94 0.89 30.91
C ILE A 7 -0.39 0.53 32.28
N ASP A 8 -1.22 0.63 33.33
CA ASP A 8 -0.83 0.31 34.70
C ASP A 8 -0.40 -1.17 34.82
N LEU A 9 -1.12 -2.08 34.16
CA LEU A 9 -0.75 -3.50 34.10
C LEU A 9 0.56 -3.74 33.31
N LEU A 10 0.78 -3.01 32.22
CA LEU A 10 2.03 -3.12 31.45
C LEU A 10 3.23 -2.58 32.23
N GLU A 11 3.09 -1.44 32.91
CA GLU A 11 4.14 -0.89 33.78
C GLU A 11 4.51 -1.84 34.92
N LEU A 12 3.52 -2.48 35.54
CA LEU A 12 3.73 -3.49 36.58
C LEU A 12 4.47 -4.74 36.05
N ARG A 13 4.23 -5.13 34.81
CA ARG A 13 4.82 -6.33 34.23
C ARG A 13 6.20 -6.09 33.62
N PHE A 14 6.43 -4.88 33.14
CA PHE A 14 7.63 -4.48 32.40
C PHE A 14 8.33 -3.31 33.11
N GLU A 15 8.58 -3.45 34.41
CA GLU A 15 9.08 -2.39 35.32
C GLU A 15 10.37 -1.69 34.87
N LYS A 16 11.15 -2.31 33.97
CA LYS A 16 12.38 -1.73 33.41
C LYS A 16 12.13 -0.74 32.27
N TRP A 17 10.90 -0.65 31.81
CA TRP A 17 10.48 0.17 30.68
C TRP A 17 9.51 1.24 31.15
N ASP A 18 9.81 2.48 30.78
CA ASP A 18 8.93 3.64 30.98
C ASP A 18 7.92 3.69 29.83
N ILE A 19 6.64 3.51 30.13
CA ILE A 19 5.55 3.34 29.14
C ILE A 19 4.57 4.50 29.28
N ASN A 20 4.58 5.42 28.34
CA ASN A 20 3.74 6.61 28.39
C ASN A 20 2.70 6.59 27.26
N PHE A 21 1.42 6.73 27.60
CA PHE A 21 0.37 6.96 26.60
C PHE A 21 0.14 8.46 26.39
N ASN A 22 0.19 8.89 25.14
CA ASN A 22 -0.18 10.22 24.71
C ASN A 22 -1.57 10.19 24.06
N GLU A 23 -2.56 10.76 24.75
CA GLU A 23 -3.93 10.83 24.27
C GLU A 23 -4.09 11.71 23.03
N SER A 24 -3.27 12.76 22.89
CA SER A 24 -3.44 13.78 21.86
C SER A 24 -3.17 13.27 20.44
N ASP A 25 -2.22 12.34 20.29
CA ASP A 25 -1.85 11.73 19.02
C ASP A 25 -2.06 10.20 19.00
N GLU A 26 -2.78 9.69 20.01
CA GLU A 26 -3.03 8.26 20.24
C GLU A 26 -1.74 7.44 20.02
N SER A 27 -0.72 7.72 20.85
CA SER A 27 0.57 7.05 20.77
C SER A 27 1.06 6.51 22.12
N ILE A 28 1.80 5.41 22.12
CA ILE A 28 2.50 4.85 23.29
C ILE A 28 3.99 5.00 23.07
N LYS A 29 4.66 5.70 23.97
CA LYS A 29 6.11 5.81 24.01
C LYS A 29 6.67 4.85 25.06
N VAL A 30 7.48 3.90 24.62
CA VAL A 30 8.21 2.98 25.50
C VAL A 30 9.69 3.37 25.49
N THR A 31 10.27 3.59 26.67
CA THR A 31 11.67 4.01 26.84
C THR A 31 12.38 3.11 27.85
N GLY A 32 13.59 2.64 27.53
CA GLY A 32 14.35 1.78 28.46
C GLY A 32 15.79 1.56 28.03
N ALA A 33 16.60 0.97 28.93
CA ALA A 33 17.97 0.58 28.64
C ALA A 33 18.00 -0.80 27.93
N LEU A 34 18.95 -1.00 27.00
CA LEU A 34 19.05 -2.22 26.19
C LEU A 34 19.86 -3.35 26.87
N ASP A 35 20.30 -3.17 28.11
CA ASP A 35 21.12 -4.10 28.86
C ASP A 35 20.40 -5.45 29.09
N ASN A 36 20.64 -6.42 28.20
CA ASN A 36 20.11 -7.79 28.20
C ASN A 36 18.57 -7.92 28.23
N CYS A 37 17.82 -6.85 27.97
CA CYS A 37 16.35 -6.83 28.04
C CYS A 37 15.64 -6.89 26.67
N SER A 38 16.34 -7.36 25.62
CA SER A 38 15.76 -7.42 24.26
C SER A 38 14.52 -8.31 24.17
N ASN A 39 14.50 -9.46 24.86
CA ASN A 39 13.37 -10.38 24.86
C ASN A 39 12.14 -9.77 25.55
N GLU A 40 12.36 -9.02 26.62
CA GLU A 40 11.33 -8.32 27.38
C GLU A 40 10.68 -7.22 26.52
N LEU A 41 11.49 -6.49 25.74
CA LEU A 41 10.99 -5.54 24.74
C LEU A 41 10.13 -6.22 23.67
N PHE A 42 10.56 -7.37 23.15
CA PHE A 42 9.79 -8.08 22.13
C PHE A 42 8.45 -8.60 22.66
N GLU A 43 8.39 -9.11 23.90
CA GLU A 43 7.13 -9.52 24.52
C GLU A 43 6.22 -8.31 24.80
N LEU A 44 6.76 -7.20 25.30
CA LEU A 44 6.00 -5.95 25.47
C LEU A 44 5.41 -5.46 24.14
N LEU A 45 6.23 -5.39 23.08
CA LEU A 45 5.78 -5.02 21.73
C LEU A 45 4.68 -5.95 21.23
N LYS A 46 4.81 -7.25 21.47
CA LYS A 46 3.82 -8.26 21.06
C LYS A 46 2.50 -8.08 21.81
N GLU A 47 2.51 -7.75 23.09
CA GLU A 47 1.29 -7.47 23.85
C GLU A 47 0.61 -6.20 23.37
N ILE A 48 1.37 -5.13 23.13
CA ILE A 48 0.85 -3.90 22.53
C ILE A 48 0.24 -4.19 21.14
N CYS A 49 0.86 -5.07 20.34
CA CYS A 49 0.32 -5.52 19.05
C CYS A 49 -0.98 -6.31 19.17
N LEU A 50 -1.09 -7.21 20.15
CA LEU A 50 -2.24 -8.12 20.30
C LEU A 50 -3.52 -7.37 20.69
N VAL A 51 -3.38 -6.29 21.47
CA VAL A 51 -4.49 -5.45 21.90
C VAL A 51 -4.84 -4.38 20.85
N ASN A 52 -3.91 -4.06 19.94
CA ASN A 52 -4.13 -3.08 18.88
C ASN A 52 -4.78 -3.63 17.61
N LYS A 53 -5.82 -2.95 17.13
CA LYS A 53 -6.38 -3.14 15.78
C LYS A 53 -5.73 -2.26 14.71
N TYR A 54 -4.61 -1.60 15.04
CA TYR A 54 -3.99 -0.56 14.24
C TYR A 54 -2.53 -0.89 13.90
N ASN A 55 -2.03 -0.35 12.79
CA ASN A 55 -0.62 -0.53 12.39
C ASN A 55 0.31 0.22 13.35
N LEU A 56 1.42 -0.40 13.74
CA LEU A 56 2.41 0.20 14.63
C LEU A 56 3.65 0.63 13.84
N THR A 57 4.22 1.77 14.18
CA THR A 57 5.57 2.18 13.75
C THR A 57 6.51 2.00 14.93
N ILE A 58 7.76 1.61 14.69
CA ILE A 58 8.80 1.50 15.73
C ILE A 58 10.00 2.30 15.24
N GLU A 59 10.39 3.34 15.98
CA GLU A 59 11.52 4.21 15.66
C GLU A 59 12.63 4.04 16.70
N LEU A 60 13.70 3.31 16.35
CA LEU A 60 14.84 3.10 17.24
C LEU A 60 15.84 4.26 17.09
N ARG A 61 16.13 4.97 18.19
CA ARG A 61 17.19 6.00 18.27
C ARG A 61 18.29 5.51 19.19
N ASN A 62 19.54 5.52 18.74
CA ASN A 62 20.68 5.05 19.53
C ASN A 62 21.33 6.21 20.31
N GLU A 63 20.85 6.45 21.53
CA GLU A 63 21.43 7.38 22.51
C GLU A 63 21.51 6.71 23.90
N ASN A 64 22.14 5.53 24.00
CA ASN A 64 22.23 4.70 25.22
C ASN A 64 20.87 4.21 25.80
N LYS A 65 19.75 4.48 25.12
CA LYS A 65 18.39 4.02 25.45
C LYS A 65 17.66 3.65 24.16
N ILE A 66 16.73 2.69 24.24
CA ILE A 66 15.77 2.43 23.17
C ILE A 66 14.55 3.31 23.42
N ASN A 67 14.16 4.07 22.39
CA ASN A 67 12.84 4.68 22.31
C ASN A 67 12.01 3.84 21.32
N VAL A 68 10.76 3.56 21.66
CA VAL A 68 9.78 2.97 20.75
C VAL A 68 8.55 3.88 20.80
N LEU A 69 8.10 4.37 19.64
CA LEU A 69 6.89 5.18 19.54
C LEU A 69 5.83 4.43 18.74
N VAL A 70 4.89 3.82 19.44
CA VAL A 70 3.72 3.14 18.87
C VAL A 70 2.67 4.20 18.57
N LYS A 71 2.20 4.32 17.32
CA LYS A 71 1.10 5.23 16.95
C LYS A 71 -0.11 4.43 16.50
N LYS A 72 -1.30 5.01 16.63
CA LYS A 72 -2.48 4.51 15.92
C LYS A 72 -2.26 4.62 14.41
N GLY A 73 -1.97 3.49 13.76
CA GLY A 73 -2.11 3.38 12.32
C GLY A 73 -3.55 3.54 11.86
N GLY A 74 -3.77 3.75 10.57
CA GLY A 74 -5.12 3.70 9.98
C GLY A 74 -5.83 2.37 10.27
N LYS A 75 -7.13 2.26 9.96
CA LYS A 75 -7.85 0.98 10.01
C LYS A 75 -7.02 -0.09 9.31
N LYS A 76 -6.80 -1.23 9.98
CA LYS A 76 -6.12 -2.40 9.40
C LYS A 76 -6.69 -2.66 8.00
N LYS A 77 -5.82 -2.53 7.01
CA LYS A 77 -6.16 -2.78 5.62
C LYS A 77 -6.27 -4.28 5.38
N LYS A 78 -6.97 -4.68 4.33
CA LYS A 78 -7.15 -6.10 3.99
C LYS A 78 -5.83 -6.75 3.60
N TYR A 79 -4.97 -5.99 2.94
CA TYR A 79 -3.68 -6.40 2.41
C TYR A 79 -2.58 -5.46 2.88
N PHE A 80 -1.34 -5.95 3.00
CA PHE A 80 -0.22 -5.07 3.29
C PHE A 80 0.27 -4.44 1.98
N LYS A 81 0.57 -5.26 0.96
CA LYS A 81 1.06 -4.80 -0.34
C LYS A 81 0.17 -5.25 -1.49
N MET A 82 -0.35 -4.30 -2.25
CA MET A 82 -1.18 -4.56 -3.43
C MET A 82 -0.50 -4.06 -4.71
N TYR A 83 -0.77 -4.75 -5.81
CA TYR A 83 -0.34 -4.35 -7.14
C TYR A 83 -1.52 -4.06 -8.06
N THR A 84 -1.42 -2.98 -8.83
CA THR A 84 -2.26 -2.75 -10.00
C THR A 84 -1.42 -2.28 -11.17
N SER A 85 -1.98 -2.30 -12.37
CA SER A 85 -1.24 -1.88 -13.56
C SER A 85 -2.16 -1.44 -14.68
N GLY A 86 -1.65 -0.55 -15.53
CA GLY A 86 -2.39 -0.07 -16.67
C GLY A 86 -1.55 0.75 -17.62
N CYS A 87 -2.20 1.16 -18.72
CA CYS A 87 -1.63 2.11 -19.66
C CYS A 87 -1.58 3.51 -19.06
N PHE A 88 -2.65 3.95 -18.37
CA PHE A 88 -2.78 5.31 -17.82
C PHE A 88 -2.61 6.42 -18.88
N ASP A 89 -2.97 6.13 -20.12
CA ASP A 89 -2.96 7.09 -21.23
C ASP A 89 -4.19 8.01 -21.14
N ILE A 90 -4.02 9.31 -21.39
CA ILE A 90 -5.01 10.36 -21.13
C ILE A 90 -5.67 10.14 -19.76
N PHE A 91 -4.93 10.48 -18.71
CA PHE A 91 -5.37 10.21 -17.35
C PHE A 91 -6.71 10.88 -17.05
N HIS A 92 -7.63 10.15 -16.41
CA HIS A 92 -9.01 10.56 -16.19
C HIS A 92 -9.55 9.95 -14.89
N TYR A 93 -10.77 10.34 -14.49
CA TYR A 93 -11.35 9.92 -13.21
C TYR A 93 -11.41 8.40 -13.01
N GLY A 94 -11.71 7.61 -14.07
CA GLY A 94 -11.65 6.14 -13.97
C GLY A 94 -10.30 5.58 -13.51
N HIS A 95 -9.17 6.18 -13.93
CA HIS A 95 -7.85 5.79 -13.43
C HIS A 95 -7.63 6.20 -11.98
N LEU A 96 -8.07 7.40 -11.60
CA LEU A 96 -7.97 7.86 -10.21
C LEU A 96 -8.78 6.96 -9.26
N ASN A 97 -10.00 6.62 -9.65
CA ASN A 97 -10.94 5.83 -8.86
C ASN A 97 -10.42 4.42 -8.57
N ILE A 98 -9.82 3.74 -9.57
CA ILE A 98 -9.22 2.42 -9.31
C ILE A 98 -8.03 2.52 -8.34
N LEU A 99 -7.16 3.54 -8.51
CA LEU A 99 -6.02 3.74 -7.62
C LEU A 99 -6.44 4.04 -6.18
N GLU A 100 -7.48 4.87 -6.01
CA GLU A 100 -8.07 5.18 -4.70
C GLU A 100 -8.62 3.91 -4.03
N LYS A 101 -9.47 3.15 -4.73
CA LYS A 101 -10.05 1.90 -4.21
C LYS A 101 -8.99 0.85 -3.90
N SER A 102 -7.94 0.73 -4.71
CA SER A 102 -6.81 -0.15 -4.42
C SER A 102 -6.11 0.25 -3.13
N LYS A 103 -5.83 1.55 -2.94
CA LYS A 103 -5.21 2.07 -1.71
C LYS A 103 -6.13 1.95 -0.50
N GLU A 104 -7.44 1.95 -0.68
CA GLU A 104 -8.38 1.69 0.41
C GLU A 104 -8.27 0.27 0.97
N LEU A 105 -7.79 -0.69 0.19
CA LEU A 105 -7.64 -2.09 0.60
C LEU A 105 -6.22 -2.47 1.05
N CYS A 106 -5.22 -1.61 0.86
CA CYS A 106 -3.83 -1.92 1.17
C CYS A 106 -3.07 -0.82 1.92
N ASP A 107 -2.01 -1.22 2.62
CA ASP A 107 -1.08 -0.28 3.26
C ASP A 107 -0.08 0.32 2.25
N TYR A 108 0.32 -0.46 1.23
CA TYR A 108 1.30 -0.08 0.20
C TYR A 108 0.85 -0.50 -1.20
N LEU A 109 0.67 0.46 -2.10
CA LEU A 109 0.20 0.29 -3.47
C LEU A 109 1.36 0.49 -4.46
N ILE A 110 1.70 -0.61 -5.16
CA ILE A 110 2.62 -0.59 -6.30
C ILE A 110 1.80 -0.50 -7.60
N VAL A 111 2.13 0.49 -8.44
CA VAL A 111 1.47 0.67 -9.74
C VAL A 111 2.45 0.40 -10.88
N GLY A 112 2.12 -0.59 -11.71
CA GLY A 112 2.81 -0.86 -12.96
C GLY A 112 2.30 0.01 -14.10
N VAL A 113 3.15 0.88 -14.64
CA VAL A 113 2.82 1.67 -15.84
C VAL A 113 3.35 0.94 -17.07
N SER A 114 2.45 0.53 -17.97
CA SER A 114 2.84 -0.18 -19.19
C SER A 114 3.71 0.70 -20.10
N THR A 115 4.85 0.17 -20.54
CA THR A 115 5.74 0.82 -21.51
C THR A 115 5.06 1.00 -22.87
N ASP A 116 5.56 1.93 -23.69
CA ASP A 116 4.99 2.17 -25.03
C ASP A 116 5.11 0.92 -25.91
N GLU A 117 6.23 0.20 -25.80
CA GLU A 117 6.52 -1.04 -26.50
C GLU A 117 5.54 -2.16 -26.10
N LEU A 118 5.23 -2.27 -24.80
CA LEU A 118 4.25 -3.25 -24.33
C LEU A 118 2.86 -2.94 -24.89
N ILE A 119 2.45 -1.67 -24.88
CA ILE A 119 1.12 -1.28 -25.38
C ILE A 119 1.02 -1.47 -26.90
N GLU A 120 2.06 -1.09 -27.64
CA GLU A 120 2.15 -1.32 -29.08
C GLU A 120 2.05 -2.81 -29.43
N LYS A 121 2.80 -3.66 -28.72
CA LYS A 121 2.74 -5.11 -28.88
C LYS A 121 1.35 -5.69 -28.63
N GLU A 122 0.65 -5.19 -27.62
CA GLU A 122 -0.64 -5.76 -27.17
C GLU A 122 -1.86 -5.18 -27.86
N LYS A 123 -1.79 -3.93 -28.34
CA LYS A 123 -2.92 -3.20 -28.93
C LYS A 123 -2.70 -2.78 -30.38
N GLY A 124 -1.52 -3.03 -30.94
CA GLY A 124 -1.14 -2.63 -32.29
C GLY A 124 -0.96 -1.12 -32.49
N LYS A 125 -0.99 -0.33 -31.41
CA LYS A 125 -0.83 1.12 -31.44
C LYS A 125 -0.20 1.64 -30.16
N ARG A 126 0.60 2.71 -30.27
CA ARG A 126 1.20 3.39 -29.12
C ARG A 126 0.16 4.23 -28.34
N PRO A 127 0.39 4.46 -27.05
CA PRO A 127 -0.29 5.51 -26.29
C PRO A 127 -0.09 6.88 -26.94
N ILE A 128 -0.99 7.83 -26.66
CA ILE A 128 -0.80 9.22 -27.09
C ILE A 128 0.25 9.90 -26.23
N ILE A 129 0.15 9.71 -24.91
CA ILE A 129 1.11 10.25 -23.95
C ILE A 129 2.27 9.26 -23.81
N PRO A 130 3.53 9.67 -24.03
CA PRO A 130 4.69 8.80 -23.89
C PRO A 130 4.83 8.20 -22.48
N PHE A 131 5.44 7.03 -22.39
CA PHE A 131 5.66 6.32 -21.13
C PHE A 131 6.28 7.19 -20.03
N GLU A 132 7.30 8.00 -20.37
CA GLU A 132 8.01 8.85 -19.42
C GLU A 132 7.13 9.93 -18.77
N GLU A 133 6.09 10.38 -19.46
CA GLU A 133 5.13 11.33 -18.92
C GLU A 133 4.07 10.62 -18.08
N ARG A 134 3.55 9.49 -18.57
CA ARG A 134 2.55 8.69 -17.85
C ARG A 134 3.09 8.19 -16.51
N ILE A 135 4.34 7.73 -16.45
CA ILE A 135 4.94 7.24 -15.21
C ILE A 135 5.15 8.36 -14.18
N LYS A 136 5.52 9.57 -14.62
CA LYS A 136 5.63 10.75 -13.74
C LYS A 136 4.27 11.17 -13.20
N LEU A 137 3.24 11.16 -14.04
CA LEU A 137 1.87 11.49 -13.64
C LEU A 137 1.37 10.52 -12.56
N VAL A 138 1.51 9.21 -12.79
CA VAL A 138 1.06 8.20 -11.82
C VAL A 138 1.85 8.31 -10.50
N ARG A 139 3.13 8.65 -10.55
CA ARG A 139 3.97 8.86 -9.35
C ARG A 139 3.54 10.06 -8.52
N ALA A 140 2.88 11.05 -9.11
CA ALA A 140 2.36 12.21 -8.40
C ALA A 140 1.00 11.97 -7.72
N ILE A 141 0.37 10.81 -7.94
CA ILE A 141 -0.94 10.50 -7.36
C ILE A 141 -0.80 10.14 -5.89
N LYS A 142 -1.51 10.87 -5.02
CA LYS A 142 -1.45 10.74 -3.56
C LYS A 142 -1.68 9.33 -3.00
N PHE A 143 -2.34 8.46 -3.78
CA PHE A 143 -2.70 7.09 -3.37
C PHE A 143 -1.62 6.05 -3.72
N VAL A 144 -0.58 6.45 -4.46
CA VAL A 144 0.40 5.55 -5.03
C VAL A 144 1.71 5.68 -4.28
N ASP A 145 2.18 4.58 -3.69
CA ASP A 145 3.42 4.57 -2.91
C ASP A 145 4.64 4.30 -3.80
N GLU A 146 4.48 3.43 -4.81
CA GLU A 146 5.56 3.07 -5.72
C GLU A 146 5.06 2.92 -7.15
N VAL A 147 5.86 3.37 -8.11
CA VAL A 147 5.56 3.23 -9.53
C VAL A 147 6.71 2.53 -10.24
N ILE A 148 6.39 1.44 -10.92
CA ILE A 148 7.36 0.62 -11.66
C ILE A 148 7.01 0.56 -13.15
N PRO A 149 8.01 0.46 -14.04
CA PRO A 149 7.76 0.11 -15.43
C PRO A 149 7.16 -1.29 -15.54
N GLN A 150 6.09 -1.43 -16.32
CA GLN A 150 5.56 -2.72 -16.72
C GLN A 150 5.97 -3.02 -18.17
N VAL A 151 6.88 -3.98 -18.32
CA VAL A 151 7.46 -4.38 -19.61
C VAL A 151 6.82 -5.64 -20.22
N ASP A 152 6.06 -6.40 -19.42
CA ASP A 152 5.27 -7.56 -19.89
C ASP A 152 4.03 -7.81 -19.02
N LYS A 153 3.27 -8.85 -19.38
CA LYS A 153 2.02 -9.26 -18.71
C LYS A 153 2.21 -10.37 -17.67
N ASN A 154 3.44 -10.78 -17.33
CA ASN A 154 3.64 -11.84 -16.35
C ASN A 154 3.41 -11.31 -14.92
N LYS A 155 2.17 -11.47 -14.45
CA LYS A 155 1.74 -11.02 -13.12
C LYS A 155 2.37 -11.83 -12.00
N GLN A 156 2.55 -13.15 -12.19
CA GLN A 156 3.17 -14.00 -11.17
C GLN A 156 4.61 -13.54 -10.86
N ARG A 157 5.39 -13.18 -11.88
CA ARG A 157 6.73 -12.64 -11.67
C ARG A 157 6.74 -11.37 -10.81
N ILE A 158 5.72 -10.50 -10.96
CA ILE A 158 5.58 -9.31 -10.11
C ILE A 158 5.20 -9.71 -8.68
N VAL A 159 4.29 -10.68 -8.53
CA VAL A 159 3.90 -11.21 -7.23
C VAL A 159 5.11 -11.73 -6.47
N ASP A 160 5.92 -12.57 -7.10
CA ASP A 160 7.10 -13.18 -6.49
C ASP A 160 8.20 -12.14 -6.21
N LYS A 161 8.46 -11.22 -7.16
CA LYS A 161 9.55 -10.25 -7.04
C LYS A 161 9.29 -9.20 -5.95
N TYR A 162 8.04 -8.77 -5.79
CA TYR A 162 7.70 -7.66 -4.89
C TYR A 162 6.98 -8.12 -3.62
N ASN A 163 6.74 -9.43 -3.45
CA ASN A 163 5.94 -10.00 -2.36
C ASN A 163 4.55 -9.35 -2.28
N ILE A 164 3.78 -9.50 -3.37
CA ILE A 164 2.44 -8.91 -3.48
C ILE A 164 1.41 -9.82 -2.79
N ASP A 165 0.58 -9.25 -1.92
CA ASP A 165 -0.47 -9.98 -1.20
C ASP A 165 -1.77 -10.07 -2.01
N ALA A 166 -2.03 -9.11 -2.89
CA ALA A 166 -3.18 -9.09 -3.76
C ALA A 166 -2.96 -8.23 -5.00
N ILE A 167 -3.69 -8.54 -6.07
CA ILE A 167 -3.76 -7.71 -7.27
C ILE A 167 -5.14 -7.06 -7.33
N SER A 168 -5.23 -5.82 -7.79
CA SER A 168 -6.52 -5.19 -8.12
C SER A 168 -6.62 -4.84 -9.60
N VAL A 169 -7.79 -5.14 -10.19
CA VAL A 169 -8.12 -4.89 -11.60
C VAL A 169 -9.56 -4.39 -11.77
N GLY A 170 -9.90 -3.92 -12.96
CA GLY A 170 -11.29 -3.71 -13.36
C GLY A 170 -12.05 -5.04 -13.53
N ASP A 171 -13.36 -5.00 -13.38
CA ASP A 171 -14.28 -6.13 -13.57
C ASP A 171 -14.35 -6.63 -15.03
N ASP A 172 -13.81 -5.87 -15.99
CA ASP A 172 -13.61 -6.30 -17.38
C ASP A 172 -12.71 -7.56 -17.51
N TRP A 173 -11.91 -7.83 -16.47
CA TRP A 173 -11.05 -9.00 -16.33
C TRP A 173 -11.70 -10.20 -15.65
N LEU A 174 -12.94 -10.08 -15.16
CA LEU A 174 -13.63 -11.16 -14.47
C LEU A 174 -13.72 -12.41 -15.38
N GLY A 175 -13.22 -13.54 -14.88
CA GLY A 175 -13.14 -14.80 -15.64
C GLY A 175 -12.04 -14.88 -16.71
N LYS A 176 -11.31 -13.78 -16.97
CA LYS A 176 -10.22 -13.70 -17.96
C LYS A 176 -8.84 -13.51 -17.33
N PHE A 177 -8.78 -13.05 -16.09
CA PHE A 177 -7.52 -12.77 -15.41
C PHE A 177 -6.71 -14.07 -15.21
N PRO A 178 -5.40 -14.08 -15.54
CA PRO A 178 -4.56 -15.26 -15.36
C PRO A 178 -4.49 -15.65 -13.88
N LYS A 179 -4.41 -16.95 -13.61
CA LYS A 179 -4.23 -17.43 -12.23
C LYS A 179 -2.91 -16.91 -11.66
N THR A 180 -2.97 -16.43 -10.42
CA THR A 180 -1.83 -15.99 -9.61
C THR A 180 -1.85 -16.71 -8.26
N SER A 181 -0.72 -16.75 -7.57
CA SER A 181 -0.64 -17.29 -6.20
C SER A 181 -1.39 -16.43 -5.17
N CYS A 182 -1.54 -15.13 -5.43
CA CYS A 182 -2.30 -14.19 -4.61
C CYS A 182 -3.73 -13.99 -5.14
N PRO A 183 -4.68 -13.58 -4.28
CA PRO A 183 -6.03 -13.19 -4.70
C PRO A 183 -6.04 -11.98 -5.64
N VAL A 184 -7.14 -11.84 -6.37
CA VAL A 184 -7.41 -10.73 -7.28
C VAL A 184 -8.72 -10.06 -6.87
N GLU A 185 -8.64 -8.76 -6.60
CA GLU A 185 -9.78 -7.87 -6.32
C GLU A 185 -10.27 -7.22 -7.61
N TYR A 186 -11.59 -7.20 -7.79
CA TYR A 186 -12.24 -6.64 -8.97
C TYR A 186 -13.05 -5.41 -8.58
N PHE A 187 -12.84 -4.32 -9.31
CA PHE A 187 -13.60 -3.09 -9.14
C PHE A 187 -14.46 -2.81 -10.36
N SER A 188 -15.71 -2.42 -10.12
CA SER A 188 -16.61 -2.02 -11.20
C SER A 188 -16.01 -0.91 -12.03
N TYR A 189 -16.03 -1.11 -13.35
CA TYR A 189 -15.58 -0.10 -14.29
C TYR A 189 -16.33 1.21 -14.05
N THR A 190 -15.63 2.35 -14.13
CA THR A 190 -16.28 3.65 -14.04
C THR A 190 -16.96 3.95 -15.37
N GLU A 191 -18.29 3.80 -15.40
CA GLU A 191 -19.08 3.97 -16.62
C GLU A 191 -18.84 5.34 -17.28
N ASN A 192 -18.96 5.38 -18.61
CA ASN A 192 -18.91 6.59 -19.45
C ASN A 192 -17.57 7.34 -19.51
N ILE A 193 -16.47 6.81 -18.97
CA ILE A 193 -15.15 7.45 -19.08
C ILE A 193 -14.07 6.42 -19.42
N SER A 194 -13.44 6.56 -20.58
CA SER A 194 -12.25 5.81 -20.97
C SER A 194 -11.34 6.66 -21.87
N SER A 195 -10.04 6.33 -21.92
CA SER A 195 -9.12 6.96 -22.87
C SER A 195 -9.62 6.81 -24.32
N THR A 196 -10.24 5.68 -24.67
CA THR A 196 -10.81 5.46 -26.01
C THR A 196 -11.94 6.44 -26.31
N ILE A 197 -12.86 6.64 -25.36
CA ILE A 197 -13.96 7.60 -25.50
C ILE A 197 -13.39 9.01 -25.68
N ILE A 198 -12.45 9.42 -24.82
CA ILE A 198 -11.85 10.77 -24.88
C ILE A 198 -11.10 10.97 -26.21
N LYS A 199 -10.36 9.97 -26.67
CA LYS A 199 -9.67 10.02 -27.98
C LYS A 199 -10.64 10.22 -29.12
N ASN A 200 -11.70 9.42 -29.16
CA ASN A 200 -12.72 9.52 -30.21
C ASN A 200 -13.44 10.88 -30.16
N THR A 201 -13.78 11.38 -28.97
CA THR A 201 -14.45 12.68 -28.79
C THR A 201 -13.58 13.84 -29.24
N LEU A 202 -12.28 13.81 -28.92
CA LEU A 202 -11.32 14.85 -29.27
C LEU A 202 -10.69 14.65 -30.66
N GLN A 203 -11.10 13.61 -31.41
CA GLN A 203 -10.53 13.24 -32.72
C GLN A 203 -9.00 13.05 -32.67
N LEU A 204 -8.52 12.50 -31.55
CA LEU A 204 -7.11 12.19 -31.35
C LEU A 204 -6.82 10.79 -31.91
N LEU A 205 -6.30 10.76 -33.15
CA LEU A 205 -5.91 9.57 -33.94
C LEU A 205 -7.04 8.56 -34.20
#